data_AF-H0Z0J2-F1
#
_entry.id   AF-H0Z0J2-F1
#
_cell.length_a   1.000
_cell.length_b   1.000
_cell.length_c   1.000
_cell.angle_alpha   90.00
_cell.angle_beta   90.00
_cell.angle_gamma   90.00
#
_symmetry.space_group_name_H-M   'P 1'
#
loop_
_entity.id
_entity.type
_entity.pdbx_description
1 polymer ?
#
loop_
_entity_poly.entity_id
_entity_poly.type
_entity_poly.pdbx_seq_one_letter_code
_entity_poly.pdbx_strand_id
1 'polypeptide(L)'
;MYEKEAKQQEEKIEKMKAEACDDYGIKKQIPTPQSCPSTLILPRPSTLKLLLFTTEMTSTAMIEILQESRMMIPDCQRRLEVAHAELTQLLENEKELEEAEEYKEARSILESVKLEA
;
A
#
# COMPACT_ATOMS: atom_id res chain seq x y z
N MET A 1 11.38 -6.05 -0.14
CA MET A 1 10.34 -6.92 0.47
C MET A 1 9.20 -6.05 0.97
N TYR A 2 9.42 -5.22 2.00
CA TYR A 2 8.43 -4.32 2.56
C TYR A 2 7.76 -3.37 1.55
N GLU A 3 8.50 -2.85 0.57
CA GLU A 3 7.92 -2.04 -0.51
C GLU A 3 6.87 -2.81 -1.34
N LYS A 4 7.12 -4.10 -1.62
CA LYS A 4 6.18 -4.94 -2.38
C LYS A 4 4.94 -5.26 -1.55
N GLU A 5 5.12 -5.51 -0.25
CA GLU A 5 4.03 -5.78 0.69
C GLU A 5 3.14 -4.54 0.90
N ALA A 6 3.76 -3.37 1.10
CA ALA A 6 3.05 -2.10 1.22
C ALA A 6 2.26 -1.78 -0.06
N LYS A 7 2.89 -1.93 -1.25
CA LYS A 7 2.23 -1.70 -2.54
C LYS A 7 1.05 -2.66 -2.77
N GLN A 8 1.21 -3.94 -2.43
CA GLN A 8 0.13 -4.92 -2.55
C GLN A 8 -1.04 -4.60 -1.62
N GLN A 9 -0.76 -4.11 -0.40
CA GLN A 9 -1.77 -3.67 0.54
C GLN A 9 -2.48 -2.40 0.05
N GLU A 10 -1.76 -1.43 -0.52
CA GLU A 10 -2.33 -0.23 -1.15
C GLU A 10 -3.29 -0.56 -2.28
N GLU A 11 -2.88 -1.41 -3.24
CA GLU A 11 -3.72 -1.83 -4.36
C GLU A 11 -4.99 -2.57 -3.88
N LYS A 12 -4.87 -3.37 -2.82
CA LYS A 12 -6.02 -4.06 -2.22
C LYS A 12 -7.00 -3.08 -1.57
N ILE A 13 -6.48 -2.08 -0.87
CA ILE A 13 -7.29 -1.01 -0.26
C ILE A 13 -7.99 -0.20 -1.35
N GLU A 14 -7.33 0.11 -2.46
CA GLU A 14 -7.91 0.84 -3.58
C GLU A 14 -9.06 0.08 -4.25
N LYS A 15 -8.87 -1.22 -4.52
CA LYS A 15 -9.94 -2.09 -5.07
C LYS A 15 -11.14 -2.17 -4.14
N MET A 16 -10.91 -2.34 -2.83
CA MET A 16 -11.99 -2.38 -1.85
C MET A 16 -12.74 -1.03 -1.74
N LYS A 17 -12.06 0.10 -1.92
CA LYS A 17 -12.70 1.43 -1.99
C LYS A 17 -13.52 1.62 -3.27
N ALA A 18 -13.04 1.11 -4.41
CA ALA A 18 -13.77 1.17 -5.68
C ALA A 18 -15.03 0.31 -5.64
N GLU A 19 -14.93 -0.92 -5.14
CA GLU A 19 -16.07 -1.86 -5.01
C GLU A 19 -17.12 -1.36 -3.99
N ALA A 20 -16.70 -0.67 -2.92
CA ALA A 20 -17.62 -0.02 -1.98
C ALA A 20 -18.34 1.21 -2.57
N CYS A 21 -17.76 1.86 -3.58
CA CYS A 21 -18.39 2.98 -4.29
C CYS A 21 -19.47 2.51 -5.28
N ASP A 22 -19.25 1.36 -5.92
CA ASP A 22 -20.18 0.78 -6.89
C ASP A 22 -21.47 0.24 -6.25
N ASP A 23 -21.45 -0.14 -4.96
CA ASP A 23 -22.64 -0.64 -4.25
C ASP A 23 -23.65 0.48 -3.87
N TYR A 24 -23.22 1.76 -3.87
CA TYR A 24 -24.10 2.92 -3.56
C TYR A 24 -24.44 3.78 -4.78
N GLY A 25 -23.95 3.44 -5.98
CA GLY A 25 -24.14 4.20 -7.22
C GLY A 25 -25.43 3.90 -8.01
N ILE A 26 -26.18 2.83 -7.69
CA ILE A 26 -27.43 2.50 -8.38
C ILE A 26 -28.62 2.91 -7.52
N LYS A 27 -28.91 4.22 -7.44
CA LYS A 27 -30.24 4.76 -7.09
C LYS A 27 -30.30 6.26 -7.31
N LYS A 28 -30.44 6.68 -8.57
CA LYS A 28 -31.24 7.86 -8.93
C LYS A 28 -31.54 7.89 -10.43
N GLN A 29 -32.72 7.39 -10.79
CA GLN A 29 -33.65 8.02 -11.73
C GLN A 29 -35.06 7.40 -11.54
N ILE A 30 -36.01 8.26 -11.18
CA ILE A 30 -37.48 8.08 -11.01
C ILE A 30 -38.13 8.42 -12.38
N PRO A 31 -39.42 8.14 -12.76
CA PRO A 31 -40.52 7.32 -12.18
C PRO A 31 -41.16 6.33 -13.18
N THR A 32 -41.84 5.29 -12.69
CA THR A 32 -43.06 4.78 -13.36
C THR A 32 -44.12 4.43 -12.33
N PRO A 33 -45.40 4.83 -12.53
CA PRO A 33 -46.48 4.48 -11.63
C PRO A 33 -46.99 3.08 -11.95
N GLN A 34 -47.55 2.45 -10.93
CA GLN A 34 -48.58 1.39 -10.94
C GLN A 34 -48.18 0.04 -10.34
N SER A 35 -48.95 -0.26 -9.28
CA SER A 35 -49.33 -1.57 -8.72
C SER A 35 -48.22 -2.53 -8.25
N CYS A 36 -48.03 -2.61 -6.93
CA CYS A 36 -48.43 -3.76 -6.10
C CYS A 36 -47.97 -3.59 -4.63
N PRO A 37 -48.77 -3.95 -3.62
CA PRO A 37 -48.43 -3.79 -2.21
C PRO A 37 -47.82 -5.09 -1.66
N SER A 38 -46.57 -5.05 -1.17
CA SER A 38 -46.06 -5.94 -0.11
C SER A 38 -44.63 -5.57 0.26
N THR A 39 -44.48 -5.03 1.47
CA THR A 39 -43.29 -5.14 2.32
C THR A 39 -41.96 -4.66 1.72
N LEU A 40 -41.79 -3.34 1.59
CA LEU A 40 -40.45 -2.75 1.58
C LEU A 40 -39.95 -2.61 3.02
N ILE A 41 -39.14 -3.57 3.45
CA ILE A 41 -38.31 -3.43 4.66
C ILE A 41 -37.25 -2.37 4.34
N LEU A 42 -37.55 -1.11 4.67
CA LEU A 42 -36.50 -0.11 4.87
C LEU A 42 -35.63 -0.60 6.03
N PRO A 43 -34.29 -0.69 5.89
CA PRO A 43 -33.43 -1.06 7.00
C PRO A 43 -33.64 -0.05 8.12
N ARG A 44 -33.92 -0.53 9.35
CA ARG A 44 -34.07 0.34 10.52
C ARG A 44 -32.84 1.25 10.65
N PRO A 45 -32.99 2.50 11.15
CA PRO A 45 -31.86 3.41 11.32
C PRO A 45 -30.73 2.82 12.19
N SER A 46 -31.03 1.84 13.05
CA SER A 46 -30.06 1.09 13.83
C SER A 46 -29.22 0.10 13.02
N THR A 47 -29.74 -0.51 11.95
CA THR A 47 -28.94 -1.40 11.08
C THR A 47 -28.04 -0.61 10.14
N LEU A 48 -28.46 0.57 9.68
CA LEU A 48 -27.62 1.49 8.90
C LEU A 48 -26.44 2.02 9.73
N LYS A 49 -26.67 2.32 11.01
CA LYS A 49 -25.61 2.78 11.92
C LYS A 49 -24.63 1.67 12.30
N LEU A 50 -25.11 0.43 12.42
CA LEU A 50 -24.25 -0.74 12.61
C LEU A 50 -23.43 -1.04 11.34
N LEU A 51 -24.03 -0.95 10.15
CA LEU A 51 -23.33 -1.09 8.87
C LEU A 51 -22.21 -0.06 8.72
N LEU A 52 -22.51 1.22 8.94
CA LEU A 52 -21.52 2.31 8.95
C LEU A 52 -20.40 2.05 9.96
N PHE A 53 -20.75 1.66 11.19
CA PHE A 53 -19.76 1.34 12.22
C PHE A 53 -18.89 0.13 11.83
N THR A 54 -19.47 -0.92 11.24
CA THR A 54 -18.70 -2.08 10.77
C THR A 54 -17.84 -1.76 9.56
N THR A 55 -18.27 -0.87 8.65
CA THR A 55 -17.45 -0.40 7.52
C THR A 55 -16.36 0.55 7.94
N GLU A 56 -16.59 1.39 8.96
CA GLU A 56 -15.54 2.24 9.54
C GLU A 56 -14.49 1.40 10.26
N MET A 57 -14.92 0.44 11.10
CA MET A 57 -14.00 -0.45 11.82
C MET A 57 -13.15 -1.33 10.89
N THR A 58 -13.68 -1.78 9.75
CA THR A 58 -12.89 -2.53 8.75
C THR A 58 -11.96 -1.62 7.92
N SER A 59 -12.36 -0.37 7.66
CA SER A 59 -11.51 0.62 7.01
C SER A 59 -10.31 1.00 7.88
N THR A 60 -10.51 1.16 9.19
CA THR A 60 -9.43 1.45 10.16
C THR A 60 -8.43 0.30 10.26
N ALA A 61 -8.89 -0.94 10.38
CA ALA A 61 -8.01 -2.10 10.48
C ALA A 61 -7.11 -2.30 9.24
N MET A 62 -7.60 -1.98 8.03
CA MET A 62 -6.76 -2.04 6.83
C MET A 62 -5.69 -0.94 6.78
N ILE A 63 -5.99 0.25 7.30
CA ILE A 63 -5.02 1.35 7.38
C ILE A 63 -3.89 0.99 8.36
N GLU A 64 -4.23 0.36 9.49
CA GLU A 64 -3.25 -0.13 10.48
C GLU A 64 -2.29 -1.17 9.87
N ILE A 65 -2.81 -2.16 9.14
CA ILE A 65 -2.00 -3.19 8.46
C ILE A 65 -1.04 -2.56 7.42
N LEU A 66 -1.49 -1.56 6.67
CA LEU A 66 -0.63 -0.84 5.74
C LEU A 66 0.46 -0.04 6.47
N GLN A 67 0.11 0.55 7.62
CA GLN A 67 1.04 1.31 8.43
C GLN A 67 2.13 0.43 9.04
N GLU A 68 1.83 -0.80 9.45
CA GLU A 68 2.81 -1.77 9.95
C GLU A 68 3.94 -2.02 8.93
N SER A 69 3.59 -2.24 7.66
CA SER A 69 4.56 -2.38 6.57
C SER A 69 5.30 -1.07 6.28
N ARG A 70 4.60 0.07 6.28
CA ARG A 70 5.17 1.39 5.94
C ARG A 70 6.18 1.90 6.98
N MET A 71 5.97 1.64 8.26
CA MET A 71 6.89 2.12 9.30
C MET A 71 8.28 1.45 9.24
N MET A 72 8.38 0.29 8.59
CA MET A 72 9.65 -0.44 8.44
C MET A 72 10.47 0.03 7.23
N ILE A 73 9.85 0.63 6.22
CA ILE A 73 10.50 1.06 4.98
C ILE A 73 11.56 2.16 5.23
N PRO A 74 11.31 3.21 6.05
CA PRO A 74 12.28 4.28 6.28
C PRO A 74 13.58 3.80 6.95
N ASP A 75 13.50 2.87 7.91
CA ASP A 75 14.70 2.30 8.54
C ASP A 75 15.51 1.49 7.52
N CYS A 76 14.83 0.67 6.73
CA CYS A 76 15.46 -0.15 5.71
C CYS A 76 16.15 0.73 4.64
N GLN A 77 15.48 1.80 4.19
CA GLN A 77 16.03 2.76 3.24
C GLN A 77 17.25 3.47 3.82
N ARG A 78 17.15 4.01 5.04
CA ARG A 78 18.27 4.68 5.71
C ARG A 78 19.47 3.76 5.89
N ARG A 79 19.25 2.50 6.30
CA ARG A 79 20.33 1.51 6.47
C ARG A 79 20.97 1.14 5.13
N LEU A 80 20.17 1.07 4.07
CA LEU A 80 20.64 0.83 2.71
C LEU A 80 21.48 2.00 2.18
N GLU A 81 21.05 3.24 2.41
CA GLU A 81 21.79 4.46 2.07
C GLU A 81 23.15 4.50 2.79
N VAL A 82 23.17 4.21 4.09
CA VAL A 82 24.42 4.17 4.88
C VAL A 82 25.37 3.10 4.33
N ALA A 83 24.89 1.88 4.11
CA ALA A 83 25.71 0.80 3.57
C ALA A 83 26.20 1.09 2.14
N HIS A 84 25.38 1.75 1.31
CA HIS A 84 25.75 2.18 -0.04
C HIS A 84 26.87 3.24 0.00
N ALA A 85 26.75 4.23 0.88
CA ALA A 85 27.77 5.25 1.08
C ALA A 85 29.09 4.64 1.62
N GLU A 86 29.01 3.75 2.61
CA GLU A 86 30.18 3.06 3.18
C GLU A 86 30.91 2.22 2.12
N LEU A 87 30.18 1.43 1.33
CA LEU A 87 30.78 0.63 0.27
C LEU A 87 31.36 1.51 -0.85
N THR A 88 30.69 2.61 -1.20
CA THR A 88 31.20 3.57 -2.20
C THR A 88 32.53 4.17 -1.73
N GLN A 89 32.60 4.62 -0.47
CA GLN A 89 33.83 5.16 0.12
C GLN A 89 34.94 4.11 0.18
N LEU A 90 34.62 2.85 0.49
CA LEU A 90 35.59 1.76 0.51
C LEU A 90 36.22 1.54 -0.87
N LEU A 91 35.40 1.47 -1.93
CA LEU A 91 35.90 1.30 -3.30
C LEU A 91 36.75 2.50 -3.75
N GLU A 92 36.40 3.72 -3.36
CA GLU A 92 37.23 4.89 -3.64
C GLU A 92 38.61 4.82 -2.97
N ASN A 93 38.67 4.30 -1.74
CA ASN A 93 39.91 4.16 -0.98
C ASN A 93 40.80 3.01 -1.46
N GLU A 94 40.20 1.92 -1.95
CA GLU A 94 40.88 0.69 -2.39
C GLU A 94 40.92 0.57 -3.92
N LYS A 95 41.08 1.69 -4.61
CA LYS A 95 41.04 1.73 -6.08
C LYS A 95 42.13 0.90 -6.74
N GLU A 96 43.23 0.61 -6.04
CA GLU A 96 44.26 -0.32 -6.49
C GLU A 96 43.75 -1.75 -6.73
N LEU A 97 42.59 -2.11 -6.16
CA LEU A 97 41.93 -3.40 -6.32
C LEU A 97 40.86 -3.39 -7.42
N GLU A 98 40.78 -2.36 -8.27
CA GLU A 98 39.70 -2.21 -9.27
C GLU A 98 39.59 -3.38 -10.27
N GLU A 99 40.67 -4.14 -10.46
CA GLU A 99 40.70 -5.32 -11.32
C GLU A 99 40.25 -6.61 -10.64
N ALA A 100 40.18 -6.63 -9.30
CA ALA A 100 39.71 -7.76 -8.53
C ALA A 100 38.22 -8.03 -8.82
N GLU A 101 37.85 -9.30 -8.82
CA GLU A 101 36.47 -9.70 -9.13
C GLU A 101 35.50 -9.16 -8.08
N GLU A 102 35.92 -9.18 -6.81
CA GLU A 102 35.15 -8.68 -5.68
C GLU A 102 34.86 -7.18 -5.79
N TYR A 103 35.81 -6.40 -6.32
CA TYR A 103 35.62 -4.97 -6.55
C TYR A 103 34.60 -4.72 -7.67
N LYS A 104 34.69 -5.48 -8.77
CA LYS A 104 33.75 -5.41 -9.90
C LYS A 104 32.34 -5.82 -9.48
N GLU A 105 32.21 -6.87 -8.67
CA GLU A 105 30.95 -7.30 -8.08
C GLU A 105 30.37 -6.23 -7.14
N ALA A 106 31.17 -5.68 -6.23
CA ALA A 106 30.75 -4.62 -5.33
C ALA A 106 30.24 -3.38 -6.10
N ARG A 107 30.93 -2.99 -7.17
CA ARG A 107 30.50 -1.91 -8.06
C ARG A 107 29.18 -2.23 -8.77
N SER A 108 29.02 -3.45 -9.26
CA SER A 108 27.77 -3.92 -9.87
C SER A 108 26.59 -3.87 -8.90
N ILE A 109 26.82 -4.26 -7.63
CA ILE A 109 25.82 -4.16 -6.57
C ILE A 109 25.40 -2.70 -6.36
N LEU A 110 26.36 -1.77 -6.22
CA LEU A 110 26.06 -0.34 -6.04
C LEU A 110 25.22 0.25 -7.18
N GLU A 111 25.46 -0.16 -8.43
CA GLU A 111 24.71 0.27 -9.61
C GLU A 111 23.28 -0.31 -9.64
N SER A 112 23.10 -1.52 -9.10
CA SER A 112 21.80 -2.20 -9.07
C SER A 112 20.84 -1.66 -8.00
N VAL A 113 21.38 -1.00 -6.96
CA VAL A 113 20.60 -0.43 -5.87
C VAL A 113 19.91 0.85 -6.34
N LYS A 114 18.57 0.84 -6.34
CA LYS A 114 17.75 2.02 -6.60
C LYS A 114 17.57 2.79 -5.29
N LEU A 115 18.38 3.82 -5.08
CA LEU A 115 18.11 4.80 -4.03
C LEU A 115 17.04 5.75 -4.57
N GLU A 116 15.86 5.79 -3.92
CA GLU A 116 14.88 6.84 -4.23
C GLU A 116 15.37 8.14 -3.59
N ALA A 117 15.59 9.17 -4.44
CA ALA A 117 16.06 10.50 -4.04
C ALA A 117 14.90 11.43 -3.70
#